data_AF-A0A658NS08-F1
#
_entry.id   AF-A0A658NS08-F1
#
_cell.length_a   1.000
_cell.length_b   1.000
_cell.length_c   1.000
_cell.angle_alpha   90.00
_cell.angle_beta   90.00
_cell.angle_gamma   90.00
#
_symmetry.space_group_name_H-M   'P 1'
#
loop_
_entity.id
_entity.type
_entity.pdbx_description
1 polymer ?
#
loop_
_entity_poly.entity_id
_entity_poly.type
_entity_poly.pdbx_seq_one_letter_code
_entity_poly.pdbx_strand_id
1 'polypeptide(L)'
;EFTVNVALIEDGEPVLGVILAPALGRLFLGAAGVGAFLEEAGQRRRIHCRRPPAAGLTVVASRSHGDAATLDAFLAGRNAGHKRKKLKAKEKLLAAAGGY
;
A
#
# COMPACT_ATOMS: atom_id res chain seq x y z
N GLU A 1 -5.69 11.86 -12.21
CA GLU A 1 -5.83 10.48 -11.70
C GLU A 1 -6.33 10.44 -10.26
N PHE A 2 -7.19 9.49 -9.93
CA PHE A 2 -7.77 9.26 -8.60
C PHE A 2 -7.95 7.76 -8.36
N THR A 3 -8.33 7.38 -7.14
CA THR A 3 -8.73 6.02 -6.78
C THR A 3 -10.10 6.07 -6.14
N VAL A 4 -10.93 5.06 -6.37
CA VAL A 4 -12.15 4.81 -5.59
C VAL A 4 -11.84 3.76 -4.56
N ASN A 5 -12.16 4.00 -3.30
CA ASN A 5 -11.91 3.08 -2.19
C ASN A 5 -13.25 2.75 -1.55
N VAL A 6 -13.56 1.46 -1.42
CA VAL A 6 -14.76 0.95 -0.76
C VAL A 6 -14.32 -0.10 0.25
N ALA A 7 -14.84 -0.02 1.48
CA ALA A 7 -14.56 -1.00 2.52
C ALA A 7 -15.86 -1.41 3.22
N LEU A 8 -15.94 -2.67 3.60
CA LEU A 8 -16.93 -3.17 4.55
C LEU A 8 -16.29 -3.19 5.94
N ILE A 9 -16.95 -2.53 6.88
CA ILE A 9 -16.54 -2.47 8.28
C ILE A 9 -17.56 -3.24 9.11
N GLU A 10 -17.09 -4.21 9.91
CA GLU A 10 -17.88 -4.96 10.87
C GLU A 10 -17.23 -4.78 12.25
N ASP A 11 -18.02 -4.38 13.25
CA ASP A 11 -17.53 -4.13 14.63
C ASP A 11 -16.31 -3.21 14.73
N GLY A 12 -16.20 -2.24 13.82
CA GLY A 12 -15.08 -1.29 13.75
C GLY A 12 -13.86 -1.80 12.97
N GLU A 13 -13.87 -3.05 12.49
CA GLU A 13 -12.77 -3.68 11.76
C GLU A 13 -13.05 -3.78 10.25
N PRO A 14 -12.09 -3.45 9.37
CA PRO A 14 -12.24 -3.62 7.93
C PRO A 14 -12.11 -5.10 7.53
N VAL A 15 -13.23 -5.73 7.20
CA VAL A 15 -13.29 -7.17 6.82
C VAL A 15 -13.16 -7.40 5.32
N LEU A 16 -13.48 -6.40 4.50
CA LEU A 16 -13.33 -6.42 3.04
C LEU A 16 -13.00 -5.03 2.51
N GLY A 17 -12.17 -4.96 1.47
CA GLY A 17 -11.77 -3.71 0.82
C GLY A 17 -11.55 -3.87 -0.67
N VAL A 18 -11.92 -2.83 -1.42
CA VAL A 18 -11.71 -2.70 -2.87
C VAL A 18 -11.14 -1.33 -3.19
N ILE A 19 -10.10 -1.30 -4.02
CA ILE A 19 -9.50 -0.07 -4.53
C ILE A 19 -9.45 -0.15 -6.06
N LEU A 20 -10.19 0.74 -6.72
CA LEU A 20 -10.13 0.90 -8.17
C LEU A 20 -9.21 2.07 -8.50
N ALA A 21 -8.24 1.85 -9.38
CA ALA A 21 -7.42 2.88 -10.01
C ALA A 21 -7.76 2.95 -11.53
N PRO A 22 -8.77 3.74 -11.93
CA PRO A 22 -9.30 3.71 -13.30
C PRO A 22 -8.27 4.04 -14.37
N ALA A 23 -7.42 5.05 -14.10
CA ALA A 23 -6.37 5.47 -15.04
C ALA A 23 -5.31 4.39 -15.30
N LEU A 24 -5.18 3.42 -14.40
CA LEU A 24 -4.26 2.30 -14.53
C LEU A 24 -4.94 1.00 -14.97
N GLY A 25 -6.28 0.97 -15.07
CA GLY A 25 -7.03 -0.26 -15.33
C GLY A 25 -6.81 -1.34 -14.26
N ARG A 26 -6.58 -0.93 -13.00
CA ARG A 26 -6.25 -1.83 -11.88
C ARG A 26 -7.34 -1.84 -10.82
N LEU A 27 -7.69 -3.04 -10.37
CA LEU A 27 -8.59 -3.28 -9.25
C LEU A 27 -7.88 -4.12 -8.19
N PHE A 28 -7.74 -3.58 -6.99
CA PHE A 28 -7.21 -4.30 -5.84
C PHE A 28 -8.36 -4.73 -4.95
N LEU A 29 -8.34 -5.97 -4.49
CA LEU A 29 -9.36 -6.55 -3.62
C LEU A 29 -8.69 -7.23 -2.44
N GLY A 30 -9.33 -7.19 -1.28
CA GLY A 30 -8.89 -7.95 -0.11
C GLY A 30 -10.06 -8.28 0.80
N ALA A 31 -10.02 -9.46 1.40
CA ALA A 31 -10.96 -9.86 2.44
C ALA A 31 -10.26 -10.70 3.51
N ALA A 32 -10.66 -10.51 4.77
CA ALA A 32 -10.17 -11.29 5.90
C ALA A 32 -10.41 -12.79 5.67
N GLY A 33 -9.41 -13.62 5.99
CA GLY A 33 -9.47 -15.07 5.76
C GLY A 33 -9.35 -15.53 4.30
N VAL A 34 -9.56 -14.67 3.31
CA VAL A 34 -9.49 -15.01 1.87
C VAL A 34 -8.16 -14.57 1.25
N GLY A 35 -7.62 -13.43 1.69
CA GLY A 35 -6.39 -12.85 1.16
C GLY A 35 -6.62 -11.64 0.26
N ALA A 36 -5.60 -11.26 -0.51
CA ALA A 36 -5.60 -10.06 -1.35
C ALA A 36 -5.24 -10.39 -2.80
N PHE A 37 -5.83 -9.62 -3.73
CA PHE A 37 -5.74 -9.84 -5.18
C PHE A 37 -5.55 -8.52 -5.93
N LEU A 38 -4.87 -8.61 -7.07
CA LEU A 38 -4.87 -7.59 -8.12
C LEU A 38 -5.55 -8.17 -9.34
N GLU A 39 -6.47 -7.41 -9.90
CA GLU A 39 -7.03 -7.61 -11.22
C GLU A 39 -6.60 -6.48 -12.17
N GLU A 40 -5.99 -6.86 -13.29
CA GLU A 40 -5.49 -5.96 -14.33
C GLU A 40 -5.54 -6.72 -15.66
N ALA A 41 -5.91 -6.04 -16.74
CA ALA A 41 -6.03 -6.64 -18.07
C ALA A 41 -6.90 -7.93 -18.11
N GLY A 42 -7.98 -7.95 -17.31
CA GLY A 42 -8.90 -9.08 -17.21
C GLY A 42 -8.35 -10.32 -16.50
N GLN A 43 -7.16 -10.22 -15.88
CA GLN A 43 -6.53 -11.32 -15.15
C GLN A 43 -6.47 -11.01 -13.67
N ARG A 44 -6.87 -11.97 -12.84
CA ARG A 44 -6.79 -11.87 -11.37
C ARG A 44 -5.64 -12.71 -10.84
N ARG A 45 -4.77 -12.10 -10.03
CA ARG A 45 -3.68 -12.78 -9.33
C ARG A 45 -3.65 -12.44 -7.85
N ARG A 46 -3.27 -13.41 -7.02
CA ARG A 46 -3.08 -13.21 -5.59
C ARG A 46 -1.84 -12.35 -5.35
N ILE A 47 -1.92 -11.40 -4.43
CA ILE A 47 -0.80 -10.56 -4.00
C ILE A 47 -0.47 -10.84 -2.54
N HIS A 48 0.78 -10.57 -2.16
CA HIS A 48 1.28 -10.79 -0.82
C HIS A 48 2.29 -9.72 -0.47
N CYS A 49 2.44 -9.45 0.83
CA CYS A 49 3.48 -8.56 1.31
C CYS A 49 4.86 -9.17 1.04
N ARG A 50 5.78 -8.35 0.54
CA ARG A 50 7.19 -8.74 0.43
C ARG A 50 7.83 -8.80 1.83
N ARG A 51 8.73 -9.76 2.05
CA ARG A 51 9.61 -9.76 3.23
C ARG A 51 10.56 -8.55 3.19
N PRO A 52 10.74 -7.81 4.31
CA PRO A 52 11.74 -6.74 4.40
C PRO A 52 13.11 -7.16 3.86
N PRO A 53 13.69 -6.45 2.85
CA PRO A 53 15.04 -6.75 2.38
C PRO A 53 16.08 -6.51 3.46
N ALA A 54 17.10 -7.38 3.55
CA ALA A 54 18.21 -7.20 4.49
C ALA A 54 18.96 -5.88 4.28
N ALA A 55 19.03 -5.41 3.03
CA ALA A 55 19.65 -4.14 2.66
C ALA A 55 18.90 -2.89 3.17
N GLY A 56 17.68 -3.04 3.69
CA GLY A 56 16.87 -1.94 4.23
C GLY A 56 15.47 -1.85 3.60
N LEU A 57 14.57 -1.14 4.28
CA LEU A 57 13.19 -0.95 3.85
C LEU A 57 13.08 0.09 2.72
N THR A 58 12.08 -0.11 1.87
CA THR A 58 11.54 0.99 1.05
C THR A 58 10.37 1.61 1.79
N VAL A 59 10.48 2.91 2.08
CA VAL A 59 9.50 3.63 2.90
C VAL A 59 8.83 4.70 2.06
N VAL A 60 7.50 4.68 2.08
CA VAL A 60 6.69 5.64 1.36
C VAL A 60 6.02 6.58 2.36
N ALA A 61 6.32 7.87 2.27
CA ALA A 61 5.81 8.90 3.18
C ALA A 61 4.82 9.85 2.49
N SER A 62 3.98 10.52 3.29
CA SER A 62 3.04 11.52 2.78
C SER A 62 3.78 12.70 2.16
N ARG A 63 3.42 13.06 0.94
CA ARG A 63 3.95 14.29 0.33
C ARG A 63 3.42 15.55 1.03
N SER A 64 2.18 15.54 1.49
CA SER A 64 1.46 16.74 1.96
C SER A 64 1.42 16.91 3.49
N HIS A 65 1.45 15.81 4.23
CA HIS A 65 1.30 15.80 5.70
C HIS A 65 2.36 14.92 6.36
N GLY A 66 3.55 14.83 5.75
CA GLY A 66 4.61 13.98 6.27
C GLY A 66 5.33 14.67 7.42
N ASP A 67 5.26 14.10 8.62
CA ASP A 67 6.13 14.50 9.71
C ASP A 67 7.48 13.77 9.60
N ALA A 68 8.53 14.53 9.32
CA ALA A 68 9.88 14.01 9.20
C ALA A 68 10.40 13.44 10.52
N ALA A 69 10.06 14.06 11.66
CA ALA A 69 10.54 13.62 12.97
C ALA A 69 9.95 12.26 13.35
N THR A 70 8.63 12.07 13.17
CA THR A 70 7.99 10.76 13.36
C THR A 70 8.57 9.69 12.43
N LEU A 71 8.85 10.05 11.17
CA LEU A 71 9.44 9.10 10.22
C LEU A 71 10.88 8.71 10.61
N ASP A 72 11.69 9.66 11.04
CA ASP A 72 13.06 9.43 11.48
C ASP A 72 13.08 8.58 12.77
N ALA A 73 12.19 8.87 13.72
CA ALA A 73 12.00 8.04 14.92
C ALA A 73 11.57 6.61 14.58
N PHE A 74 10.66 6.43 13.61
CA PHE A 74 10.28 5.10 13.13
C PHE A 74 11.48 4.37 12.49
N LEU A 75 12.36 5.08 11.77
CA LEU A 75 13.51 4.46 11.12
C LEU A 75 14.71 4.22 12.05
N ALA A 76 14.73 4.85 13.22
CA ALA A 76 15.79 4.68 14.20
C ALA A 76 15.92 3.20 14.64
N GLY A 77 17.16 2.69 14.67
CA GLY A 77 17.44 1.29 15.04
C GLY A 77 17.16 0.25 13.95
N ARG A 78 16.75 0.67 12.73
CA ARG A 78 16.58 -0.22 11.56
C ARG A 78 17.74 -0.02 10.57
N ASN A 79 18.11 -1.06 9.82
CA ASN A 79 19.27 -1.09 8.91
C ASN A 79 19.41 0.17 8.02
N ALA A 80 20.61 0.74 7.92
CA ALA A 80 20.84 2.08 7.34
C ALA A 80 20.47 2.28 5.85
N GLY A 81 20.30 1.23 5.05
CA GLY A 81 20.09 1.33 3.58
C GLY A 81 18.66 1.67 3.13
N HIS A 82 17.88 2.39 3.94
CA HIS A 82 16.50 2.73 3.63
C HIS A 82 16.35 3.65 2.41
N LYS A 83 15.43 3.32 1.50
CA LYS A 83 15.02 4.21 0.40
C LYS A 83 13.71 4.90 0.75
N ARG A 84 13.67 6.24 0.64
CA ARG A 84 12.48 7.05 0.95
C ARG A 84 11.84 7.58 -0.34
N LYS A 85 10.52 7.44 -0.48
CA LYS A 85 9.74 8.01 -1.59
C LYS A 85 8.57 8.84 -1.06
N LYS A 86 8.42 10.08 -1.51
CA LYS A 86 7.29 10.95 -1.15
C LYS A 86 6.15 10.79 -2.15
N LEU A 87 5.06 10.15 -1.72
CA LEU A 87 3.90 9.84 -2.57
C LEU A 87 2.62 10.52 -2.06
N LYS A 88 1.73 10.83 -3.00
CA LYS A 88 0.34 11.22 -2.69
C LYS A 88 -0.42 10.00 -2.14
N ALA A 89 -1.48 10.20 -1.36
CA ALA A 89 -2.18 9.11 -0.66
C ALA A 89 -2.52 7.90 -1.56
N LYS A 90 -3.08 8.16 -2.75
CA LYS A 90 -3.40 7.13 -3.77
C LYS A 90 -2.19 6.32 -4.25
N GLU A 91 -1.03 6.97 -4.43
CA GLU A 91 0.21 6.35 -4.90
C GLU A 91 0.79 5.42 -3.82
N LYS A 92 0.51 5.69 -2.54
CA LYS A 92 0.91 4.82 -1.43
C LYS A 92 0.14 3.50 -1.42
N LEU A 93 -1.18 3.57 -1.62
CA LEU A 93 -2.05 2.39 -1.66
C LEU A 93 -1.62 1.46 -2.80
N LEU A 94 -1.32 2.03 -3.97
CA LEU A 94 -0.79 1.29 -5.12
C LEU A 94 0.58 0.65 -4.81
N ALA A 95 1.51 1.41 -4.22
CA ALA A 95 2.82 0.91 -3.87
C ALA A 95 2.77 -0.24 -2.85
N ALA A 96 1.90 -0.13 -1.83
CA ALA A 96 1.69 -1.17 -0.82
C ALA A 96 1.13 -2.46 -1.41
N ALA A 97 0.31 -2.35 -2.47
CA ALA A 97 -0.29 -3.48 -3.15
C ALA A 97 0.60 -4.08 -4.28
N GLY A 98 1.88 -3.70 -4.32
CA GLY A 98 2.87 -4.23 -5.27
C GLY A 98 2.94 -3.49 -6.60
N GLY A 99 2.33 -2.32 -6.71
CA GLY A 99 2.42 -1.43 -7.86
C GLY A 99 3.29 -0.22 -7.57
N TYR A 100 4.62 -0.38 -7.60
CA TYR A 100 5.65 0.60 -8.01
C TYR A 100 7.06 0.12 -7.65
#